data_AF-A0A7W3T1X7-F1
#
_entry.id   AF-A0A7W3T1X7-F1
#
_cell.length_a   1.000
_cell.length_b   1.000
_cell.length_c   1.000
_cell.angle_alpha   90.00
_cell.angle_beta   90.00
_cell.angle_gamma   90.00
#
_symmetry.space_group_name_H-M   'P 1'
#
loop_
_entity.id
_entity.type
_entity.pdbx_description
1 polymer ?
#
loop_
_entity_poly.entity_id
_entity_poly.type
_entity_poly.pdbx_seq_one_letter_code
_entity_poly.pdbx_strand_id
1 'polypeptide(L)'
;MGDSVPLRVSTRPHAFPDPCSRHYLLNRPPDEVPPPPFEQDAPVWVAASGAVTAGEQFVEITVQGVGEGTVILRDLHVRLVAKGAPLPWNDYIMGVGCGGNVPTHPLEVDLDAGRPVAVPGSDLHAFPHKVSGSDPLVLYVTARTDDHDVRWYLELEWVADDRHGTVRVDDGGEPFRTSGARGRPAYVYPLGADGWTEAPGGGG
;
A
#
# COMPACT_ATOMS: atom_id res chain seq x y z
N MET A 1 -1.17 31.08 15.59
CA MET A 1 -1.23 30.63 14.18
C MET A 1 -0.49 29.32 14.14
N GLY A 2 -1.17 28.21 13.84
CA GLY A 2 -0.51 26.90 13.79
C GLY A 2 0.47 26.90 12.64
N ASP A 3 1.73 26.58 12.92
CA ASP A 3 2.77 26.46 11.91
C ASP A 3 2.33 25.42 10.88
N SER A 4 2.02 25.85 9.65
CA SER A 4 1.60 24.93 8.62
C SER A 4 2.78 24.08 8.20
N VAL A 5 2.56 22.76 8.15
CA VAL A 5 3.54 21.78 7.62
C VAL A 5 3.97 22.26 6.21
N PRO A 6 5.28 22.37 5.92
CA PRO A 6 5.77 22.91 4.64
C PRO A 6 5.68 21.89 3.48
N LEU A 7 4.81 20.89 3.61
CA LEU A 7 4.68 19.77 2.71
C LEU A 7 3.20 19.51 2.39
N ARG A 8 2.94 19.12 1.16
CA ARG A 8 1.74 18.39 0.76
C ARG A 8 2.15 16.94 0.53
N VAL A 9 1.38 16.02 1.10
CA VAL A 9 1.53 14.58 0.89
C VAL A 9 0.22 14.05 0.32
N SER A 10 0.31 13.30 -0.76
CA SER A 10 -0.81 12.53 -1.31
C SER A 10 -0.41 11.08 -1.48
N THR A 11 -1.33 10.18 -1.16
CA THR A 11 -1.13 8.74 -1.26
C THR A 11 -2.04 8.14 -2.31
N ARG A 12 -1.54 7.10 -2.97
CA ARG A 12 -2.34 6.17 -3.77
C ARG A 12 -2.07 4.78 -3.17
N PRO A 13 -2.86 4.37 -2.16
CA PRO A 13 -2.65 3.14 -1.39
C PRO A 13 -3.01 1.86 -2.14
N HIS A 14 -3.64 2.05 -3.30
CA HIS A 14 -3.94 1.04 -4.31
C HIS A 14 -3.27 1.43 -5.63
N ALA A 15 -2.09 2.04 -5.58
CA ALA A 15 -1.19 2.05 -6.73
C ALA A 15 -0.65 0.63 -6.91
N PHE A 16 -0.30 0.24 -8.12
CA PHE A 16 0.21 -1.11 -8.36
C PHE A 16 1.39 -1.11 -9.31
N PRO A 17 2.42 -1.90 -9.00
CA PRO A 17 3.54 -2.11 -9.89
C PRO A 17 3.15 -2.98 -11.10
N ASP A 18 2.20 -3.89 -10.87
CA ASP A 18 1.60 -4.77 -11.85
C ASP A 18 0.08 -4.80 -11.58
N PRO A 19 -0.79 -4.46 -12.54
CA PRO A 19 -2.24 -4.49 -12.35
C PRO A 19 -2.81 -5.90 -12.07
N CYS A 20 -2.03 -6.96 -12.21
CA CYS A 20 -2.51 -8.35 -12.24
C CYS A 20 -2.21 -9.15 -10.97
N SER A 21 -1.38 -8.66 -10.05
CA SER A 21 -1.07 -9.29 -8.76
C SER A 21 -1.94 -8.76 -7.61
N ARG A 22 -3.12 -8.20 -7.92
CA ARG A 22 -4.04 -7.65 -6.92
C ARG A 22 -4.81 -8.76 -6.22
N HIS A 23 -4.51 -8.95 -4.95
CA HIS A 23 -5.20 -9.90 -4.09
C HIS A 23 -5.93 -9.15 -2.98
N TYR A 24 -7.20 -9.49 -2.77
CA TYR A 24 -7.99 -8.96 -1.67
C TYR A 24 -8.65 -10.06 -0.88
N LEU A 25 -8.64 -9.90 0.43
CA LEU A 25 -9.40 -10.72 1.34
C LEU A 25 -10.81 -10.17 1.53
N LEU A 26 -11.81 -11.04 1.35
CA LEU A 26 -13.20 -10.70 1.61
C LEU A 26 -13.87 -11.78 2.47
N ASN A 27 -14.63 -11.34 3.46
CA ASN A 27 -15.46 -12.23 4.29
C ASN A 27 -16.79 -12.56 3.61
N ARG A 28 -16.71 -13.09 2.38
CA ARG A 28 -17.88 -13.44 1.55
C ARG A 28 -17.58 -14.70 0.74
N PRO A 29 -18.60 -15.47 0.36
CA PRO A 29 -18.46 -16.52 -0.65
C PRO A 29 -18.39 -15.93 -2.08
N PRO A 30 -17.84 -16.67 -3.06
CA PRO A 30 -17.58 -16.16 -4.42
C PRO A 30 -18.82 -15.68 -5.19
N ASP A 31 -20.01 -16.19 -4.88
CA ASP A 31 -21.29 -15.80 -5.48
C ASP A 31 -21.83 -14.45 -4.95
N GLU A 32 -21.29 -13.94 -3.84
CA GLU A 32 -21.64 -12.65 -3.25
C GLU A 32 -20.58 -11.55 -3.49
N VAL A 33 -19.48 -11.89 -4.17
CA VAL A 33 -18.42 -10.93 -4.49
C VAL A 33 -18.68 -10.33 -5.88
N PRO A 34 -18.77 -8.99 -6.00
CA PRO A 34 -18.93 -8.34 -7.29
C PRO A 34 -17.74 -8.66 -8.22
N PRO A 35 -17.92 -8.52 -9.55
CA PRO A 35 -16.82 -8.67 -10.48
C PRO A 35 -15.63 -7.76 -10.12
N PRO A 36 -14.39 -8.14 -10.50
CA PRO A 36 -13.22 -7.31 -10.27
C PRO A 36 -13.40 -5.92 -10.90
N PRO A 37 -13.02 -4.85 -10.19
CA PRO A 37 -13.16 -3.49 -10.71
C PRO A 37 -12.13 -3.21 -11.80
N PHE A 38 -12.40 -2.23 -12.67
CA PHE A 38 -11.31 -1.58 -13.40
C PHE A 38 -10.34 -0.92 -12.42
N GLU A 39 -9.08 -0.76 -12.83
CA GLU A 39 -8.03 -0.25 -11.94
C GLU A 39 -8.40 1.07 -11.26
N GLN A 40 -8.97 2.01 -12.00
CA GLN A 40 -9.40 3.33 -11.52
C GLN A 40 -10.52 3.28 -10.48
N ASP A 41 -11.31 2.21 -10.48
CA ASP A 41 -12.48 2.02 -9.60
C ASP A 41 -12.16 1.13 -8.40
N ALA A 42 -10.92 0.60 -8.33
CA ALA A 42 -10.48 -0.28 -7.25
C ALA A 42 -10.66 0.33 -5.85
N PRO A 43 -10.34 1.62 -5.58
CA PRO A 43 -10.56 2.20 -4.25
C PRO A 43 -12.03 2.17 -3.82
N VAL A 44 -12.95 2.50 -4.75
CA VAL A 44 -14.39 2.49 -4.48
C VAL A 44 -14.90 1.07 -4.24
N TRP A 45 -14.43 0.11 -5.04
CA TRP A 45 -14.77 -1.30 -4.89
C TRP A 45 -14.27 -1.88 -3.56
N VAL A 46 -13.04 -1.54 -3.16
CA VAL A 46 -12.45 -1.97 -1.88
C VAL A 46 -13.27 -1.45 -0.71
N ALA A 47 -13.58 -0.15 -0.73
CA ALA A 47 -14.40 0.49 0.31
C ALA A 47 -15.81 -0.11 0.38
N ALA A 48 -16.48 -0.29 -0.76
CA ALA A 48 -17.84 -0.84 -0.82
C ALA A 48 -17.92 -2.32 -0.41
N SER A 49 -16.86 -3.09 -0.69
CA SER A 49 -16.81 -4.53 -0.40
C SER A 49 -16.26 -4.84 0.99
N GLY A 50 -15.66 -3.86 1.67
CA GLY A 50 -14.93 -4.08 2.93
C GLY A 50 -13.69 -4.95 2.74
N ALA A 51 -13.09 -4.89 1.54
CA ALA A 51 -11.96 -5.72 1.17
C ALA A 51 -10.68 -5.28 1.91
N VAL A 52 -9.79 -6.22 2.16
CA VAL A 52 -8.48 -5.97 2.78
C VAL A 52 -7.39 -6.45 1.85
N THR A 53 -6.34 -5.64 1.65
CA THR A 53 -5.21 -6.01 0.80
C THR A 53 -4.53 -7.27 1.33
N ALA A 54 -4.36 -8.27 0.46
CA ALA A 54 -3.86 -9.59 0.84
C ALA A 54 -2.35 -9.72 0.58
N GLY A 55 -1.58 -10.05 1.61
CA GLY A 55 -0.15 -10.38 1.52
C GLY A 55 0.78 -9.18 1.32
N GLU A 56 0.53 -8.38 0.28
CA GLU A 56 1.38 -7.29 -0.16
C GLU A 56 0.56 -6.04 -0.46
N GLN A 57 0.95 -4.91 0.12
CA GLN A 57 0.37 -3.61 -0.17
C GLN A 57 1.42 -2.67 -0.78
N PHE A 58 1.12 -2.15 -1.96
CA PHE A 58 1.94 -1.16 -2.65
C PHE A 58 1.31 0.24 -2.52
N VAL A 59 2.10 1.21 -2.07
CA VAL A 59 1.67 2.58 -1.84
C VAL A 59 2.58 3.52 -2.61
N GLU A 60 1.99 4.32 -3.51
CA GLU A 60 2.67 5.49 -4.10
C GLU A 60 2.42 6.70 -3.21
N ILE A 61 3.50 7.40 -2.85
CA ILE A 61 3.47 8.59 -2.00
C ILE A 61 4.11 9.72 -2.79
N THR A 62 3.35 10.77 -3.06
CA THR A 62 3.89 12.00 -3.65
C THR A 62 4.06 13.04 -2.56
N VAL A 63 5.26 13.59 -2.46
CA VAL A 63 5.64 14.63 -1.49
C VAL A 63 6.07 15.87 -2.25
N GLN A 64 5.44 17.00 -1.96
CA GLN A 64 5.74 18.28 -2.60
C GLN A 64 5.93 19.37 -1.55
N GLY A 65 6.98 20.19 -1.71
CA GLY A 65 7.18 21.36 -0.87
C GLY A 65 6.10 22.42 -1.08
N VAL A 66 5.80 23.18 -0.04
CA VAL A 66 4.89 24.34 -0.12
C VAL A 66 5.69 25.63 -0.02
N GLY A 67 5.50 26.53 -0.99
CA GLY A 67 6.23 27.80 -1.07
C GLY A 67 7.55 27.67 -1.86
N GLU A 68 8.44 28.64 -1.70
CA GLU A 68 9.70 28.72 -2.47
C GLU A 68 10.89 28.03 -1.79
N GLY A 69 10.75 27.60 -0.53
CA GLY A 69 11.81 26.96 0.24
C GLY A 69 12.05 25.49 -0.13
N THR A 70 13.27 25.02 0.11
CA THR A 70 13.60 23.58 0.03
C THR A 70 13.22 22.91 1.34
N VAL A 71 12.56 21.75 1.27
CA VAL A 71 12.34 20.88 2.43
C VAL A 71 13.22 19.65 2.31
N ILE A 72 13.87 19.28 3.40
CA ILE A 72 14.67 18.05 3.52
C ILE A 72 13.80 17.00 4.18
N LEU A 73 13.55 15.90 3.46
CA LEU A 73 12.96 14.68 4.00
C LEU A 73 14.10 13.87 4.62
N ARG A 74 14.03 13.65 5.93
CA ARG A 74 15.15 13.07 6.69
C ARG A 74 15.09 11.56 6.84
N ASP A 75 13.90 11.04 7.04
CA ASP A 75 13.68 9.62 7.30
C ASP A 75 12.20 9.26 7.12
N LEU A 76 11.93 7.97 6.97
CA LEU A 76 10.59 7.41 6.87
C LEU A 76 10.43 6.26 7.87
N HIS A 77 9.55 6.44 8.84
CA HIS A 77 9.33 5.47 9.90
C HIS A 77 8.02 4.70 9.69
N VAL A 78 8.05 3.39 9.94
CA VAL A 78 6.86 2.54 9.93
C VAL A 78 6.24 2.53 11.33
N ARG A 79 4.92 2.72 11.41
CA ARG A 79 4.16 2.68 12.66
C ARG A 79 3.04 1.67 12.57
N LEU A 80 2.97 0.78 13.56
CA LEU A 80 1.89 -0.18 13.71
C LEU A 80 0.82 0.38 14.64
N VAL A 81 -0.43 0.32 14.19
CA VAL A 81 -1.62 0.63 15.00
C VAL A 81 -2.14 -0.63 15.66
N ALA A 82 -2.19 -1.73 14.91
CA ALA A 82 -2.62 -3.03 15.40
C ALA A 82 -1.92 -4.15 14.60
N LYS A 83 -1.68 -5.27 15.26
CA LYS A 83 -1.14 -6.51 14.67
C LYS A 83 -1.81 -7.69 15.35
N GLY A 84 -2.35 -8.62 14.56
CA GLY A 84 -3.06 -9.79 15.06
C GLY A 84 -2.98 -10.96 14.07
N ALA A 85 -3.70 -12.04 14.36
CA ALA A 85 -3.77 -13.19 13.45
C ALA A 85 -4.32 -12.77 12.06
N PRO A 86 -3.92 -13.44 10.98
CA PRO A 86 -4.45 -13.16 9.64
C PRO A 86 -5.96 -13.33 9.61
N LEU A 87 -6.61 -12.56 8.75
CA LEU A 87 -8.05 -12.68 8.56
C LEU A 87 -8.38 -14.07 7.98
N PRO A 88 -9.30 -14.85 8.57
CA PRO A 88 -9.69 -16.17 8.07
C PRO A 88 -10.69 -16.03 6.91
N TRP A 89 -10.36 -15.20 5.93
CA TRP A 89 -11.22 -14.80 4.81
C TRP A 89 -10.70 -15.41 3.51
N ASN A 90 -11.56 -15.49 2.51
CA ASN A 90 -11.19 -15.99 1.18
C ASN A 90 -10.30 -14.97 0.45
N ASP A 91 -9.36 -15.46 -0.36
CA ASP A 91 -8.51 -14.64 -1.21
C ASP A 91 -9.12 -14.50 -2.62
N TYR A 92 -9.15 -13.27 -3.15
CA TYR A 92 -9.71 -12.95 -4.46
C TYR A 92 -8.66 -12.26 -5.32
N ILE A 93 -8.29 -12.93 -6.41
CA ILE A 93 -7.25 -12.53 -7.36
C ILE A 93 -7.91 -11.73 -8.49
N MET A 94 -7.72 -10.42 -8.50
CA MET A 94 -8.48 -9.48 -9.34
C MET A 94 -8.00 -9.42 -10.80
N GLY A 95 -6.86 -10.04 -11.14
CA GLY A 95 -6.27 -9.94 -12.48
C GLY A 95 -5.83 -11.29 -13.04
N VAL A 96 -6.06 -11.48 -14.34
CA VAL A 96 -5.47 -12.55 -15.14
C VAL A 96 -4.83 -11.94 -16.39
N GLY A 97 -3.52 -12.09 -16.54
CA GLY A 97 -2.80 -11.84 -17.79
C GLY A 97 -2.63 -10.37 -18.19
N CYS A 98 -1.75 -9.65 -17.52
CA CYS A 98 -1.30 -8.35 -17.99
C CYS A 98 0.21 -8.21 -17.72
N GLY A 99 0.93 -7.71 -18.73
CA GLY A 99 2.34 -7.35 -18.60
C GLY A 99 2.40 -5.90 -18.12
N GLY A 100 2.81 -5.69 -16.87
CA GLY A 100 3.04 -4.38 -16.30
C GLY A 100 4.51 -4.16 -15.98
N ASN A 101 5.01 -2.95 -16.24
CA ASN A 101 6.34 -2.54 -15.80
C ASN A 101 6.31 -2.23 -14.30
N VAL A 102 6.89 -3.10 -13.51
CA VAL A 102 7.15 -2.89 -12.08
C VAL A 102 8.05 -1.65 -11.91
N PRO A 103 7.63 -0.61 -11.15
CA PRO A 103 8.50 0.44 -10.65
C PRO A 103 9.71 -0.21 -10.00
N THR A 104 10.89 0.14 -10.51
CA THR A 104 12.06 -0.69 -10.35
C THR A 104 12.64 -0.70 -8.93
N HIS A 105 12.26 0.22 -8.04
CA HIS A 105 12.93 0.37 -6.73
C HIS A 105 12.02 0.91 -5.59
N PRO A 106 11.13 0.11 -5.00
CA PRO A 106 10.37 0.51 -3.81
C PRO A 106 11.21 0.48 -2.52
N LEU A 107 10.72 1.16 -1.48
CA LEU A 107 11.08 0.88 -0.09
C LEU A 107 10.31 -0.37 0.37
N GLU A 108 11.03 -1.31 0.93
CA GLU A 108 10.51 -2.58 1.39
C GLU A 108 10.23 -2.56 2.89
N VAL A 109 9.04 -3.01 3.29
CA VAL A 109 8.60 -3.09 4.68
C VAL A 109 8.13 -4.51 4.97
N ASP A 110 8.84 -5.19 5.87
CA ASP A 110 8.38 -6.44 6.48
C ASP A 110 7.50 -6.12 7.70
N LEU A 111 6.18 -6.31 7.57
CA LEU A 111 5.22 -6.09 8.65
C LEU A 111 5.19 -7.25 9.67
N ASP A 112 5.76 -8.41 9.34
CA ASP A 112 5.90 -9.54 10.26
C ASP A 112 7.07 -9.35 11.23
N ALA A 113 8.04 -8.51 10.88
CA ALA A 113 9.11 -8.09 11.77
C ALA A 113 8.58 -7.55 13.11
N GLY A 114 9.33 -7.79 14.19
CA GLY A 114 9.00 -7.25 15.52
C GLY A 114 9.10 -5.72 15.60
N ARG A 115 9.94 -5.12 14.74
CA ARG A 115 10.07 -3.68 14.53
C ARG A 115 10.21 -3.42 13.03
N PRO A 116 9.10 -3.26 12.30
CA PRO A 116 9.13 -2.97 10.87
C PRO A 116 9.89 -1.67 10.60
N VAL A 117 10.70 -1.68 9.54
CA VAL A 117 11.46 -0.52 9.04
C VAL A 117 11.31 -0.47 7.53
N ALA A 118 11.35 0.74 6.96
CA ALA A 118 11.37 0.92 5.52
C ALA A 118 12.80 0.84 5.02
N VAL A 119 13.12 -0.19 4.23
CA VAL A 119 14.46 -0.43 3.70
C VAL A 119 14.47 -0.09 2.21
N PRO A 120 15.35 0.82 1.73
CA PRO A 120 15.44 1.09 0.30
C PRO A 120 15.86 -0.18 -0.45
N GLY A 121 15.23 -0.45 -1.60
CA GLY A 121 15.71 -1.45 -2.55
C GLY A 121 17.13 -1.14 -3.06
N SER A 122 17.76 -2.11 -3.74
CA SER A 122 19.19 -2.11 -4.10
C SER A 122 19.70 -0.85 -4.80
N ASP A 123 18.84 -0.13 -5.53
CA ASP A 123 19.22 1.02 -6.35
C ASP A 123 18.48 2.32 -5.95
N LEU A 124 17.72 2.30 -4.85
CA LEU A 124 17.14 3.51 -4.27
C LEU A 124 18.15 4.16 -3.32
N HIS A 125 18.38 5.46 -3.47
CA HIS A 125 19.16 6.21 -2.48
C HIS A 125 18.43 6.21 -1.14
N ALA A 126 19.13 5.79 -0.09
CA ALA A 126 18.65 5.99 1.27
C ALA A 126 18.42 7.49 1.54
N PHE A 127 17.51 7.80 2.46
CA PHE A 127 17.31 9.16 2.96
C PHE A 127 18.64 9.81 3.38
N PRO A 128 18.78 11.15 3.24
CA PRO A 128 17.71 12.13 3.02
C PRO A 128 17.40 12.45 1.54
N HIS A 129 16.21 13.01 1.30
CA HIS A 129 15.80 13.56 0.00
C HIS A 129 15.43 15.05 0.11
N LYS A 130 15.48 15.76 -1.01
CA LYS A 130 15.04 17.17 -1.09
C LYS A 130 13.78 17.26 -1.93
N VAL A 131 12.87 18.14 -1.53
CA VAL A 131 11.67 18.50 -2.29
C VAL A 131 11.46 20.01 -2.28
N SER A 132 10.79 20.52 -3.30
CA SER A 132 10.33 21.90 -3.38
C SER A 132 8.96 21.98 -4.06
N GLY A 133 8.41 23.18 -4.21
CA GLY A 133 7.18 23.37 -4.98
C GLY A 133 7.31 22.96 -6.46
N SER A 134 8.50 23.08 -7.05
CA SER A 134 8.76 22.73 -8.45
C SER A 134 9.44 21.37 -8.64
N ASP A 135 9.85 20.72 -7.56
CA ASP A 135 10.59 19.46 -7.56
C ASP A 135 9.96 18.50 -6.55
N PRO A 136 8.86 17.81 -6.94
CA PRO A 136 8.20 16.82 -6.09
C PRO A 136 8.99 15.50 -6.09
N LEU A 137 8.88 14.76 -4.99
CA LEU A 137 9.41 13.40 -4.88
C LEU A 137 8.26 12.40 -4.88
N VAL A 138 8.40 11.34 -5.68
CA VAL A 138 7.53 10.16 -5.63
C VAL A 138 8.31 9.03 -4.96
N LEU A 139 7.74 8.49 -3.88
CA LEU A 139 8.23 7.32 -3.17
C LEU A 139 7.26 6.16 -3.41
N TYR A 140 7.81 4.97 -3.60
CA TYR A 140 7.03 3.73 -3.66
C TYR A 140 7.35 2.90 -2.43
N VAL A 141 6.34 2.43 -1.71
CA VAL A 141 6.49 1.58 -0.53
C VAL A 141 5.75 0.28 -0.76
N THR A 142 6.45 -0.85 -0.60
CA THR A 142 5.87 -2.18 -0.62
C THR A 142 5.92 -2.76 0.78
N ALA A 143 4.76 -3.00 1.38
CA ALA A 143 4.64 -3.61 2.69
C ALA A 143 4.09 -5.02 2.59
N ARG A 144 4.76 -5.99 3.22
CA ARG A 144 4.41 -7.41 3.14
C ARG A 144 4.12 -7.99 4.52
N THR A 145 3.13 -8.88 4.57
CA THR A 145 2.86 -9.75 5.72
C THR A 145 2.33 -11.09 5.22
N ASP A 146 2.81 -12.16 5.80
CA ASP A 146 2.33 -13.51 5.59
C ASP A 146 1.49 -14.01 6.75
N ASP A 147 1.85 -13.59 7.97
CA ASP A 147 1.40 -14.22 9.20
C ASP A 147 0.52 -13.32 10.07
N HIS A 148 0.21 -12.09 9.65
CA HIS A 148 -0.58 -11.16 10.45
C HIS A 148 -1.62 -10.35 9.66
N ASP A 149 -2.68 -9.90 10.35
CA ASP A 149 -3.50 -8.74 9.95
C ASP A 149 -2.93 -7.50 10.64
N VAL A 150 -2.51 -6.52 9.85
CA VAL A 150 -1.74 -5.38 10.32
C VAL A 150 -2.40 -4.09 9.87
N ARG A 151 -2.68 -3.20 10.82
CA ARG A 151 -3.01 -1.79 10.57
C ARG A 151 -1.78 -0.94 10.79
N TRP A 152 -1.38 -0.14 9.81
CA TRP A 152 -0.11 0.56 9.83
C TRP A 152 -0.19 1.90 9.09
N TYR A 153 0.78 2.78 9.34
CA TYR A 153 0.95 4.04 8.64
C TYR A 153 2.44 4.41 8.63
N LEU A 154 2.81 5.44 7.89
CA LEU A 154 4.18 5.94 7.86
C LEU A 154 4.27 7.34 8.50
N GLU A 155 5.40 7.65 9.11
CA GLU A 155 5.76 8.99 9.56
C GLU A 155 6.96 9.46 8.76
N LEU A 156 6.79 10.56 8.03
CA LEU A 156 7.85 11.19 7.25
C LEU A 156 8.45 12.34 8.06
N GLU A 157 9.72 12.22 8.46
CA GLU A 157 10.45 13.27 9.16
C GLU A 157 10.92 14.33 8.14
N TRP A 158 10.74 15.60 8.48
CA TRP A 158 11.12 16.73 7.64
C TRP A 158 11.80 17.84 8.40
N VAL A 159 12.63 18.61 7.69
CA VAL A 159 13.25 19.86 8.13
C VAL A 159 13.10 20.89 7.02
N ALA A 160 12.67 22.09 7.38
CA ALA A 160 12.60 23.25 6.51
C ALA A 160 13.05 24.48 7.30
N ASP A 161 14.18 25.07 6.89
CA ASP A 161 14.85 26.14 7.61
C ASP A 161 15.12 25.78 9.09
N ASP A 162 14.54 26.51 10.04
CA ASP A 162 14.62 26.26 11.49
C ASP A 162 13.50 25.36 12.02
N ARG A 163 12.52 25.00 11.17
CA ARG A 163 11.38 24.15 11.53
C ARG A 163 11.67 22.70 11.19
N HIS A 164 11.13 21.80 12.02
CA HIS A 164 11.22 20.36 11.83
C HIS A 164 9.96 19.69 12.37
N GLY A 165 9.70 18.47 11.92
CA GLY A 165 8.57 17.69 12.42
C GLY A 165 8.36 16.40 11.65
N THR A 166 7.22 15.78 11.88
CA THR A 166 6.78 14.57 11.20
C THR A 166 5.42 14.79 10.57
N VAL A 167 5.21 14.29 9.35
CA VAL A 167 3.89 14.21 8.74
C VAL A 167 3.46 12.75 8.64
N ARG A 168 2.21 12.48 9.02
CA ARG A 168 1.60 11.16 8.90
C ARG A 168 1.22 10.91 7.45
N VAL A 169 1.52 9.71 6.96
CA VAL A 169 1.19 9.23 5.63
C VAL A 169 0.35 7.98 5.77
N ASP A 170 -0.91 8.09 5.40
CA ASP A 170 -1.94 7.06 5.55
C ASP A 170 -2.96 7.15 4.39
N ASP A 171 -4.06 6.42 4.47
CA ASP A 171 -5.13 6.45 3.47
C ASP A 171 -6.19 7.48 3.86
N GLY A 172 -5.91 8.77 3.61
CA GLY A 172 -6.88 9.84 3.81
C GLY A 172 -7.37 10.01 5.25
N GLY A 173 -6.54 9.67 6.24
CA GLY A 173 -6.87 9.67 7.67
C GLY A 173 -7.06 8.29 8.30
N GLU A 174 -7.18 7.24 7.49
CA GLU A 174 -7.27 5.85 7.96
C GLU A 174 -5.92 5.13 7.82
N PRO A 175 -5.48 4.33 8.82
CA PRO A 175 -4.31 3.48 8.64
C PRO A 175 -4.48 2.52 7.46
N PHE A 176 -3.40 2.27 6.74
CA PHE A 176 -3.34 1.16 5.80
C PHE A 176 -3.64 -0.16 6.50
N ARG A 177 -4.18 -1.13 5.76
CA ARG A 177 -4.45 -2.46 6.29
C ARG A 177 -4.05 -3.55 5.31
N THR A 178 -3.16 -4.42 5.77
CA THR A 178 -2.64 -5.55 5.00
C THR A 178 -2.75 -6.80 5.86
N SER A 179 -3.25 -7.90 5.28
CA SER A 179 -3.35 -9.17 6.00
C SER A 179 -2.73 -10.30 5.20
N GLY A 180 -2.01 -11.19 5.89
CA GLY A 180 -1.49 -12.42 5.32
C GLY A 180 -2.60 -13.26 4.68
N ALA A 181 -2.26 -13.92 3.57
CA ALA A 181 -3.19 -14.63 2.68
C ALA A 181 -2.93 -16.16 2.57
N ARG A 182 -1.99 -16.71 3.34
CA ARG A 182 -1.62 -18.13 3.24
C ARG A 182 -2.74 -19.07 3.70
N GLY A 183 -2.78 -20.27 3.11
CA GLY A 183 -3.56 -21.42 3.58
C GLY A 183 -5.08 -21.28 3.52
N ARG A 184 -5.61 -20.50 2.58
CA ARG A 184 -7.06 -20.24 2.44
C ARG A 184 -7.54 -20.53 1.02
N PRO A 185 -8.85 -20.75 0.84
CA PRO A 185 -9.45 -20.78 -0.49
C PRO A 185 -9.14 -19.48 -1.24
N ALA A 186 -8.65 -19.64 -2.47
CA ALA A 186 -8.37 -18.55 -3.38
C ALA A 186 -9.27 -18.65 -4.61
N TYR A 187 -9.71 -17.51 -5.11
CA TYR A 187 -10.62 -17.40 -6.25
C TYR A 187 -10.03 -16.47 -7.31
N VAL A 188 -10.19 -16.85 -8.57
CA VAL A 188 -9.85 -16.04 -9.74
C VAL A 188 -11.13 -15.68 -10.49
N TYR A 189 -11.08 -14.61 -11.28
CA TYR A 189 -12.14 -14.25 -12.21
C TYR A 189 -11.63 -14.44 -13.65
N PRO A 190 -11.85 -15.62 -14.28
CA PRO A 190 -11.32 -15.91 -15.62
C PRO A 190 -11.85 -14.95 -16.69
N LEU A 191 -11.06 -14.71 -17.73
CA LEU A 191 -11.49 -13.89 -18.88
C LEU A 191 -12.74 -14.51 -19.53
N GLY A 192 -13.81 -13.71 -19.61
CA GLY A 192 -15.09 -14.14 -20.18
C GLY A 192 -16.00 -14.92 -19.23
N ALA A 193 -15.60 -15.10 -17.96
CA ALA A 193 -16.45 -15.71 -16.95
C ALA A 193 -17.56 -14.75 -16.47
N ASP A 194 -18.63 -15.34 -15.95
CA ASP A 194 -19.76 -14.68 -15.29
C ASP A 194 -19.69 -14.75 -13.75
N GLY A 195 -18.60 -15.29 -13.20
CA GLY A 195 -18.39 -15.41 -11.78
C GLY A 195 -16.98 -15.82 -11.38
N TRP A 196 -16.74 -15.75 -10.07
CA TRP A 196 -15.50 -16.19 -9.42
C TRP A 196 -15.41 -17.71 -9.40
N THR A 197 -14.22 -18.25 -9.73
CA THR A 197 -13.93 -19.69 -9.70
C THR A 197 -12.72 -19.96 -8.83
N GLU A 198 -12.65 -21.13 -8.21
CA GLU A 198 -11.50 -21.53 -7.39
C GLU A 198 -10.19 -21.48 -8.22
N ALA A 199 -9.14 -20.92 -7.62
CA ALA A 199 -7.84 -20.79 -8.25
C ALA A 199 -7.16 -22.16 -8.41
N PRO A 200 -6.52 -22.45 -9.55
CA PRO A 200 -5.75 -23.68 -9.71
C PRO A 200 -4.59 -23.71 -8.71
N GLY A 201 -4.61 -24.67 -7.77
CA GLY A 201 -3.60 -24.82 -6.72
C GLY A 201 -4.07 -24.47 -5.30
N GLY A 202 -5.35 -24.10 -5.10
CA GLY A 202 -5.95 -23.81 -3.79
C GLY A 202 -6.20 -25.00 -2.86
N GLY A 203 -5.45 -26.09 -3.01
CA GLY A 203 -5.58 -27.29 -2.17
C GLY A 203 -4.25 -28.03 -2.06
N GLY A 204 -3.59 -27.91 -0.92
CA GLY A 204 -2.36 -28.63 -0.56
C GLY A 204 -1.52 -27.89 0.46
#